data_AF-A0A1Y3B2I0-F1
#
_entry.id   AF-A0A1Y3B2I0-F1
#
_cell.length_a   1.000
_cell.length_b   1.000
_cell.length_c   1.000
_cell.angle_alpha   90.00
_cell.angle_beta   90.00
_cell.angle_gamma   90.00
#
_symmetry.space_group_name_H-M   'P 1'
#
loop_
_entity.id
_entity.type
_entity.pdbx_description
1 polymer ?
#
loop_
_entity_poly.entity_id
_entity_poly.type
_entity_poly.pdbx_seq_one_letter_code
_entity_poly.pdbx_strand_id
1 'polypeptide(L)'
;MNVNFWSLSGAIYLLIRFTSAHLDQRCNFSMCLNSIFGPIQHAYCDSNNRCRCKDGYVPVSHHRCAETQYPGNRCENDNVCRSKEENSFCDLNRRDPICECKKNYFYDSIQKKCILCK
;
A
#
# COMPACT_ATOMS: atom_id res chain seq x y z
N MET A 1 -19.60 -25.10 56.01
CA MET A 1 -20.36 -24.29 55.04
C MET A 1 -19.62 -24.33 53.72
N ASN A 2 -20.34 -24.82 52.72
CA ASN A 2 -19.91 -25.12 51.37
C ASN A 2 -20.18 -23.87 50.52
N VAL A 3 -19.17 -23.33 49.83
CA VAL A 3 -19.37 -22.66 48.53
C VAL A 3 -18.07 -22.72 47.75
N ASN A 4 -17.99 -23.72 46.88
CA ASN A 4 -17.08 -23.74 45.75
C ASN A 4 -17.50 -22.61 44.78
N PHE A 5 -16.57 -21.73 44.43
CA PHE A 5 -16.73 -20.80 43.29
C PHE A 5 -15.67 -21.12 42.23
N TRP A 6 -15.74 -22.35 41.72
CA TRP A 6 -15.33 -22.60 40.34
C TRP A 6 -16.31 -21.85 39.44
N SER A 7 -15.78 -21.19 38.39
CA SER A 7 -16.50 -20.51 37.30
C SER A 7 -16.50 -18.97 37.35
N LEU A 8 -15.33 -18.39 37.05
CA LEU A 8 -15.30 -17.18 36.22
C LEU A 8 -14.52 -17.49 34.93
N SER A 9 -15.21 -18.28 34.11
CA SER A 9 -15.43 -17.97 32.70
C SER A 9 -14.20 -17.57 31.89
N GLY A 10 -13.60 -18.56 31.22
CA GLY A 10 -12.75 -18.38 30.04
C GLY A 10 -13.46 -17.76 28.83
N ALA A 11 -14.27 -16.72 29.05
CA ALA A 11 -15.10 -16.01 28.08
C ALA A 11 -14.65 -14.55 27.84
N ILE A 12 -13.54 -14.11 28.45
CA ILE A 12 -12.99 -12.75 28.23
C ILE A 12 -11.81 -12.74 27.24
N TYR A 13 -11.20 -13.89 26.95
CA TYR A 13 -10.17 -14.02 25.90
C TYR A 13 -10.72 -14.24 24.49
N LEU A 14 -12.05 -14.20 24.32
CA LEU A 14 -12.70 -14.23 23.02
C LEU A 14 -13.29 -12.85 22.74
N LEU A 15 -12.98 -12.31 21.56
CA LEU A 15 -13.57 -11.11 20.93
C LEU A 15 -12.79 -9.79 21.02
N ILE A 16 -11.47 -9.83 20.93
CA ILE A 16 -10.82 -8.80 20.13
C ILE A 16 -10.12 -9.46 18.95
N ARG A 17 -10.93 -9.82 17.94
CA ARG A 17 -10.43 -9.89 16.57
C ARG A 17 -10.05 -8.48 16.17
N PHE A 18 -8.86 -8.03 16.58
CA PHE A 18 -8.18 -6.91 15.95
C PHE A 18 -7.81 -7.38 14.54
N THR A 19 -8.77 -7.38 13.62
CA THR A 19 -8.45 -7.53 12.21
C THR A 19 -7.85 -6.20 11.78
N SER A 20 -6.53 -6.05 12.01
CA SER A 20 -5.71 -5.08 11.30
C SER A 20 -6.04 -5.24 9.82
N ALA A 21 -6.80 -4.31 9.26
CA ALA A 21 -7.11 -4.37 7.85
C ALA A 21 -5.92 -3.81 7.05
N HIS A 22 -5.48 -4.62 6.11
CA HIS A 22 -4.33 -4.38 5.25
C HIS A 22 -4.78 -4.23 3.80
N LEU A 23 -3.95 -3.63 2.96
CA LEU A 23 -4.05 -3.80 1.52
C LEU A 23 -4.08 -5.30 1.20
N ASP A 24 -4.88 -5.65 0.20
CA ASP A 24 -5.19 -7.01 -0.25
C ASP A 24 -5.97 -7.88 0.73
N GLN A 25 -6.37 -7.38 1.91
CA GLN A 25 -7.31 -8.10 2.77
C GLN A 25 -8.76 -7.89 2.36
N ARG A 26 -9.62 -8.77 2.88
CA ARG A 26 -11.06 -8.67 2.67
C ARG A 26 -11.61 -7.41 3.34
N CYS A 27 -12.30 -6.57 2.59
CA CYS A 27 -13.07 -5.46 3.14
C CYS A 27 -14.48 -5.93 3.52
N ASN A 28 -15.04 -5.32 4.57
CA ASN A 28 -16.45 -5.47 4.93
C ASN A 28 -17.11 -4.08 4.87
N PHE A 29 -18.35 -3.99 4.39
CA PHE A 29 -19.09 -2.72 4.22
C PHE A 29 -18.36 -1.64 3.41
N SER A 30 -17.61 -2.02 2.36
CA SER A 30 -16.89 -1.09 1.46
C SER A 30 -15.76 -0.27 2.10
N MET A 31 -15.39 -0.52 3.37
CA MET A 31 -14.34 0.23 4.05
C MET A 31 -13.04 -0.55 4.17
N CYS A 32 -11.95 0.08 3.75
CA CYS A 32 -10.59 -0.38 4.00
C CYS A 32 -10.08 0.29 5.26
N LEU A 33 -10.43 -0.26 6.41
CA LEU A 33 -9.99 0.27 7.70
C LEU A 33 -8.56 -0.16 8.02
N ASN A 34 -7.85 0.59 8.82
CA ASN A 34 -6.75 0.12 9.62
C ASN A 34 -7.30 0.01 11.05
N SER A 35 -7.11 -1.13 11.72
CA SER A 35 -7.83 -1.49 12.97
C SER A 35 -7.70 -0.47 14.11
N ILE A 36 -6.73 0.44 14.02
CA ILE A 36 -6.47 1.47 15.04
C ILE A 36 -6.36 2.88 14.42
N PHE A 37 -6.00 2.99 13.13
CA PHE A 37 -5.60 4.27 12.51
C PHE A 37 -6.65 4.88 11.55
N GLY A 38 -7.88 4.36 11.53
CA GLY A 38 -8.91 4.83 10.60
C GLY A 38 -8.72 4.27 9.18
N PRO A 39 -9.43 4.79 8.16
CA PRO A 39 -9.37 4.25 6.80
C PRO A 39 -7.99 4.41 6.15
N ILE A 40 -7.56 3.42 5.38
CA ILE A 40 -6.38 3.52 4.51
C ILE A 40 -6.67 4.57 3.45
N GLN A 41 -5.94 5.68 3.49
CA GLN A 41 -6.10 6.76 2.53
C GLN A 41 -5.80 6.28 1.11
N HIS A 42 -6.59 6.77 0.16
CA HIS A 42 -6.50 6.40 -1.26
C HIS A 42 -6.63 4.89 -1.53
N ALA A 43 -7.28 4.13 -0.63
CA ALA A 43 -7.72 2.77 -0.89
C ALA A 43 -9.23 2.70 -1.19
N TYR A 44 -9.64 1.64 -1.87
CA TYR A 44 -11.04 1.28 -2.12
C TYR A 44 -11.23 -0.24 -2.01
N CYS A 45 -12.47 -0.65 -1.78
CA CYS A 45 -12.88 -2.05 -1.79
C CYS A 45 -13.21 -2.47 -3.23
N ASP A 46 -12.42 -3.37 -3.81
CA ASP A 46 -12.63 -3.88 -5.17
C ASP A 46 -13.84 -4.84 -5.26
N SER A 47 -14.22 -5.22 -6.48
CA SER A 47 -15.33 -6.16 -6.73
C SER A 47 -15.11 -7.56 -6.16
N ASN A 48 -13.86 -7.91 -5.82
CA ASN A 48 -13.52 -9.17 -5.15
C ASN A 48 -13.54 -9.03 -3.62
N ASN A 49 -14.10 -7.93 -3.11
CA ASN A 49 -14.08 -7.54 -1.72
C ASN A 49 -12.65 -7.45 -1.16
N ARG A 50 -11.66 -6.97 -1.93
CA ARG A 50 -10.29 -6.76 -1.45
C ARG A 50 -9.93 -5.27 -1.44
N CYS A 51 -9.16 -4.87 -0.43
CA CYS A 51 -8.66 -3.50 -0.35
C CYS A 51 -7.53 -3.26 -1.34
N ARG A 52 -7.73 -2.34 -2.28
CA ARG A 52 -6.74 -1.95 -3.30
C ARG A 52 -6.50 -0.45 -3.28
N CYS A 53 -5.34 -0.01 -3.74
CA CYS A 53 -5.10 1.42 -3.96
C CYS A 53 -5.93 1.91 -5.14
N LYS A 54 -6.45 3.13 -5.04
CA LYS A 54 -7.16 3.81 -6.13
C LYS A 54 -6.25 4.02 -7.33
N ASP A 55 -6.84 4.25 -8.50
CA ASP A 55 -6.10 4.56 -9.72
C ASP A 55 -5.15 5.75 -9.51
N GLY A 56 -3.92 5.61 -9.98
CA GLY A 56 -2.85 6.60 -9.75
C GLY A 56 -2.16 6.47 -8.40
N TYR A 57 -2.50 5.45 -7.60
CA TYR A 57 -1.81 5.12 -6.34
C TYR A 57 -1.34 3.68 -6.32
N VAL A 58 -0.27 3.42 -5.57
CA VAL A 58 0.34 2.09 -5.42
C VAL A 58 0.60 1.74 -3.96
N PRO A 59 0.60 0.44 -3.61
CA PRO A 59 0.95 -0.02 -2.28
C PRO A 59 2.44 0.25 -2.01
N VAL A 60 2.70 1.11 -1.02
CA VAL A 60 4.06 1.33 -0.48
C VAL A 60 4.26 0.61 0.84
N SER A 61 3.18 0.29 1.54
CA SER A 61 3.15 -0.60 2.70
C SER A 61 1.79 -1.27 2.79
N HIS A 62 1.62 -2.23 3.71
CA HIS A 62 0.33 -2.89 3.91
C HIS A 62 -0.80 -1.96 4.37
N HIS A 63 -0.50 -0.71 4.76
CA HIS A 63 -1.50 0.23 5.27
C HIS A 63 -1.44 1.60 4.58
N ARG A 64 -0.69 1.73 3.49
CA ARG A 64 -0.53 3.02 2.81
C ARG A 64 -0.38 2.85 1.31
N CYS A 65 -1.15 3.68 0.62
CA CYS A 65 -1.03 3.93 -0.79
C CYS A 65 -0.26 5.24 -1.01
N ALA A 66 0.65 5.28 -1.97
CA ALA A 66 1.32 6.51 -2.40
C ALA A 66 1.05 6.76 -3.87
N GLU A 67 1.07 8.02 -4.28
CA GLU A 67 0.85 8.41 -5.67
C GLU A 67 1.96 7.86 -6.57
N THR A 68 1.60 7.40 -7.77
CA THR A 68 2.54 6.97 -8.80
C THR A 68 3.38 8.14 -9.29
N GLN A 69 4.68 7.95 -9.48
CA GLN A 69 5.60 9.02 -9.90
C GLN A 69 6.29 8.72 -11.22
N TYR A 70 6.69 9.79 -11.90
CA TYR A 70 7.44 9.74 -13.15
C TYR A 70 8.93 10.01 -12.93
N PRO A 71 9.80 9.59 -13.85
CA PRO A 71 11.21 9.96 -13.82
C PRO A 71 11.42 11.47 -13.62
N GLY A 72 12.31 11.82 -12.69
CA GLY A 72 12.58 13.19 -12.25
C GLY A 72 11.81 13.63 -11.00
N ASN A 73 10.74 12.93 -10.61
CA ASN A 73 9.99 13.23 -9.38
C ASN A 73 10.56 12.48 -8.17
N ARG A 74 10.33 13.04 -6.98
CA ARG A 74 10.70 12.40 -5.72
C ARG A 74 9.97 11.08 -5.54
N CYS A 75 10.67 10.08 -5.00
CA CYS A 75 10.12 8.76 -4.76
C CYS A 75 10.46 8.29 -3.35
N GLU A 76 9.67 7.35 -2.85
CA GLU A 76 9.92 6.68 -1.59
C GLU A 76 10.44 5.25 -1.78
N ASN A 77 9.98 4.58 -2.83
CA ASN A 77 10.43 3.24 -3.20
C ASN A 77 10.19 2.98 -4.69
N ASP A 78 10.66 1.82 -5.15
CA ASP A 78 10.56 1.40 -6.54
C ASP A 78 9.12 1.22 -7.04
N ASN A 79 8.19 0.82 -6.19
CA ASN A 79 6.79 0.58 -6.60
C ASN A 79 6.14 1.86 -7.14
N VAL A 80 6.49 2.99 -6.53
CA VAL A 80 5.99 4.31 -6.91
C VAL A 80 6.38 4.66 -8.35
N CYS A 81 7.62 4.37 -8.75
CA CYS A 81 8.12 4.62 -10.11
C CYS A 81 7.63 3.55 -11.12
N ARG A 82 7.71 2.26 -10.75
CA ARG A 82 7.46 1.13 -11.65
C ARG A 82 6.01 0.97 -12.09
N SER A 83 5.08 1.50 -11.32
CA SER A 83 3.64 1.35 -11.55
C SER A 83 3.10 1.90 -12.87
N LYS A 84 3.79 2.88 -13.46
CA LYS A 84 3.47 3.43 -14.79
C LYS A 84 4.55 3.13 -15.83
N GLU A 85 5.77 2.88 -15.38
CA GLU A 85 6.94 2.65 -16.23
C GLU A 85 7.87 1.59 -15.63
N GLU A 86 7.82 0.36 -16.15
CA GLU A 86 8.65 -0.75 -15.70
C GLU A 86 10.15 -0.50 -15.87
N ASN A 87 10.54 0.38 -16.79
CA ASN A 87 11.93 0.78 -17.01
C ASN A 87 12.36 1.96 -16.15
N SER A 88 11.62 2.27 -15.08
CA SER A 88 12.03 3.22 -14.05
C SER A 88 12.26 2.55 -12.70
N PHE A 89 13.07 3.18 -11.85
CA PHE A 89 13.36 2.76 -10.49
C PHE A 89 13.57 3.98 -9.59
N CYS A 90 13.49 3.80 -8.28
CA CYS A 90 13.73 4.86 -7.31
C CYS A 90 15.20 4.83 -6.87
N ASP A 91 15.97 5.88 -7.16
CA ASP A 91 17.35 5.96 -6.70
C ASP A 91 17.42 6.43 -5.24
N LEU A 92 17.37 5.46 -4.32
CA LEU A 92 17.47 5.68 -2.88
C LEU A 92 18.87 6.08 -2.40
N ASN A 93 19.90 6.03 -3.25
CA ASN A 93 21.26 6.41 -2.87
C ASN A 93 21.47 7.94 -2.85
N ARG A 94 20.51 8.69 -3.39
CA ARG A 94 20.55 10.15 -3.42
C ARG A 94 20.05 10.74 -2.12
N ARG A 95 20.52 11.94 -1.78
CA ARG A 95 19.98 12.72 -0.65
C ARG A 95 18.48 13.00 -0.82
N ASP A 96 18.05 13.26 -2.05
CA ASP A 96 16.65 13.39 -2.45
C ASP A 96 16.34 12.28 -3.46
N PRO A 97 15.78 11.15 -3.01
CA PRO A 97 15.49 10.03 -3.90
C PRO A 97 14.50 10.44 -4.99
N ILE A 98 14.84 10.12 -6.23
CA ILE A 98 14.02 10.42 -7.40
C ILE A 98 13.84 9.17 -8.27
N CYS A 99 12.75 9.14 -9.03
CA CYS A 99 12.58 8.13 -10.06
C CYS A 99 13.58 8.40 -11.19
N GLU A 100 14.33 7.39 -11.60
CA GLU A 100 15.25 7.43 -12.73
C GLU A 100 14.93 6.31 -13.72
N CYS A 101 15.27 6.52 -15.00
CA CYS A 101 15.18 5.46 -16.00
C CYS A 101 16.33 4.47 -15.83
N LYS A 102 16.07 3.18 -16.07
CA LYS A 102 17.09 2.14 -16.13
C LYS A 102 18.14 2.46 -17.20
N LYS A 103 19.31 1.85 -17.06
CA LYS A 103 20.41 1.99 -18.04
C LYS A 103 19.91 1.72 -19.47
N ASN A 104 20.34 2.56 -20.41
CA ASN A 104 19.96 2.56 -21.84
C ASN A 104 18.53 3.04 -22.13
N TYR A 105 17.80 3.54 -21.13
CA TYR A 105 16.52 4.21 -21.35
C TYR A 105 16.66 5.70 -21.06
N PHE A 106 15.92 6.53 -21.80
CA PHE A 106 15.77 7.95 -21.53
C PHE A 106 14.29 8.30 -21.34
N TYR A 107 14.03 9.34 -20.55
CA TYR A 107 12.66 9.77 -20.28
C TYR A 107 12.11 10.62 -21.43
N ASP A 108 11.02 10.15 -22.04
CA ASP A 108 10.20 10.90 -22.99
C ASP A 108 9.07 11.58 -22.22
N SER A 109 9.09 12.91 -22.17
CA SER A 109 8.10 13.71 -21.43
C SER A 109 6.74 13.79 -22.12
N ILE A 110 6.66 13.51 -23.43
CA ILE A 110 5.42 13.49 -24.21
C ILE A 110 4.67 12.20 -23.90
N GLN A 111 5.38 11.08 -23.92
CA GLN A 111 4.83 9.76 -23.64
C GLN A 111 4.77 9.45 -22.14
N LYS A 112 5.45 10.25 -21.32
CA LYS A 112 5.64 10.05 -19.87
C LYS A 112 6.21 8.67 -19.54
N LYS A 113 7.19 8.22 -20.33
CA LYS A 113 7.75 6.87 -20.29
C LYS A 113 9.26 6.86 -20.52
N CYS A 114 9.91 5.82 -20.03
CA CYS A 114 11.32 5.55 -20.30
C CYS A 114 11.40 4.74 -21.60
N ILE A 115 11.98 5.33 -22.65
CA ILE A 115 12.13 4.70 -23.96
C ILE A 115 13.58 4.31 -24.22
N LEU A 116 13.77 3.17 -24.88
CA LEU A 116 15.10 2.63 -25.16
C LEU A 116 15.85 3.58 -26.11
N CYS A 117 17.09 3.95 -25.76
CA CYS A 117 17.99 4.65 -26.66
C CYS A 117 18.28 3.75 -27.87
N LYS A 118 18.00 4.24 -29.07
CA LYS A 118 18.40 3.60 -30.33
C LYS A 118 19.80 4.01 -30.73
#